data_AF-A0A2D4PJB0-F1
#
_entry.id   AF-A0A2D4PJB0-F1
#
_cell.length_a   1.000
_cell.length_b   1.000
_cell.length_c   1.000
_cell.angle_alpha   90.00
_cell.angle_beta   90.00
_cell.angle_gamma   90.00
#
_symmetry.space_group_name_H-M   'P 1'
#
loop_
_entity.id
_entity.type
_entity.pdbx_description
1 polymer ?
#
loop_
_entity_poly.entity_id
_entity_poly.type
_entity_poly.pdbx_seq_one_letter_code
_entity_poly.pdbx_strand_id
1 'polypeptide(L)'
;RLRSTDISPLSWLGHFLLRLDFKALLPHCREAGPIKWFRPRCLMDPEGFQRELGEIPDSLVHKPTESLVAAWNEVASGALDRIAPERPLHGSGSRRAPWFTE
;
A
#
# COMPACT_ATOMS: atom_id res chain seq x y z
N ARG A 1 -11.37 -26.00 -10.99
CA ARG A 1 -11.52 -25.91 -12.46
C ARG A 1 -11.92 -24.48 -12.82
N LEU A 2 -11.20 -23.82 -13.72
CA LEU A 2 -11.53 -22.47 -14.21
C LEU A 2 -12.86 -22.50 -14.98
N ARG A 3 -13.77 -21.56 -14.71
CA ARG A 3 -15.05 -21.40 -15.42
C ARG A 3 -14.95 -20.35 -16.52
N SER A 4 -14.34 -19.22 -16.20
CA SER A 4 -14.31 -18.05 -17.07
C SER A 4 -13.04 -17.25 -16.83
N THR A 5 -12.58 -16.61 -17.89
CA THR A 5 -11.49 -15.64 -17.89
C THR A 5 -12.02 -14.39 -18.58
N ASP A 6 -11.86 -13.24 -17.94
CA ASP A 6 -12.20 -11.94 -18.50
C ASP A 6 -10.97 -11.03 -18.44
N ILE A 7 -10.77 -10.24 -19.49
CA ILE A 7 -9.67 -9.29 -19.61
C ILE A 7 -10.26 -7.94 -19.96
N SER A 8 -10.16 -7.00 -19.03
CA SER A 8 -10.69 -5.65 -19.19
C SER A 8 -9.55 -4.63 -19.18
N PRO A 9 -9.53 -3.67 -20.13
CA PRO A 9 -8.57 -2.57 -20.09
C PRO A 9 -8.85 -1.67 -18.88
N LEU A 10 -7.79 -1.23 -18.19
CA LEU A 10 -7.89 -0.20 -17.18
C LEU A 10 -7.47 1.13 -17.80
N SER A 11 -8.41 2.06 -17.98
CA SER A 11 -8.18 3.33 -18.70
C SER A 11 -7.11 4.24 -18.10
N TRP A 12 -6.73 4.00 -16.85
CA TRP A 12 -5.83 4.81 -16.04
C TRP A 12 -4.47 4.14 -15.79
N LEU A 13 -4.26 2.94 -16.34
CA LEU A 13 -3.01 2.18 -16.23
C LEU A 13 -2.62 1.63 -17.61
N GLY A 14 -1.34 1.56 -17.92
CA GLY A 14 -0.84 0.90 -19.14
C GLY A 14 -1.01 -0.62 -19.15
N HIS A 15 -1.89 -1.16 -18.31
CA HIS A 15 -2.04 -2.59 -18.01
C HIS A 15 -3.51 -3.02 -18.09
N PHE A 16 -3.71 -4.30 -18.37
CA PHE A 16 -5.04 -4.92 -18.43
C PHE A 16 -5.34 -5.68 -17.14
N LEU A 17 -6.59 -5.61 -16.69
CA LEU A 17 -7.07 -6.41 -15.56
C LEU A 17 -7.44 -7.81 -16.04
N LEU A 18 -6.79 -8.83 -15.49
CA LEU A 18 -7.13 -10.23 -15.70
C LEU A 18 -8.01 -10.73 -14.54
N ARG A 19 -9.24 -11.15 -14.85
CA ARG A 19 -10.19 -11.71 -13.90
C ARG A 19 -10.41 -13.20 -14.18
N LEU A 20 -10.12 -14.04 -13.20
CA LEU A 20 -10.26 -15.49 -13.29
C LEU A 20 -11.39 -15.96 -12.38
N ASP A 21 -12.38 -16.66 -12.93
CA ASP A 21 -13.47 -17.27 -12.16
C ASP A 21 -13.26 -18.78 -12.03
N PHE A 22 -13.26 -19.31 -10.80
CA PHE A 22 -13.02 -20.72 -10.51
C PHE A 22 -14.27 -21.43 -10.00
N LYS A 23 -14.51 -22.66 -10.46
CA LYS A 23 -15.59 -23.58 -10.03
C LYS A 23 -15.36 -24.23 -8.67
N ALA A 24 -14.48 -23.70 -7.83
CA ALA A 24 -14.27 -24.23 -6.49
C ALA A 24 -15.25 -23.58 -5.51
N LEU A 25 -15.80 -24.33 -4.56
CA LEU A 25 -16.10 -23.75 -3.25
C LEU A 25 -14.80 -23.06 -2.85
N LEU A 26 -14.85 -21.74 -2.61
CA LEU A 26 -13.76 -20.94 -2.03
C LEU A 26 -12.98 -21.88 -1.12
N PRO A 27 -11.66 -22.08 -1.30
CA PRO A 27 -10.92 -22.95 -0.42
C PRO A 27 -11.29 -22.49 0.98
N HIS A 28 -12.05 -23.33 1.69
CA HIS A 28 -12.32 -23.07 3.09
C HIS A 28 -10.93 -22.88 3.66
N CYS A 29 -10.70 -21.66 4.14
CA CYS A 29 -9.55 -21.20 4.89
C CYS A 29 -9.33 -22.16 6.06
N ARG A 30 -8.90 -23.37 5.76
CA ARG A 30 -8.47 -24.38 6.70
C ARG A 30 -6.98 -24.09 6.84
N GLU A 31 -6.67 -23.45 7.96
CA GLU A 31 -5.35 -23.16 8.54
C GLU A 31 -4.68 -21.81 8.23
N ALA A 32 -5.12 -21.04 7.24
CA ALA A 32 -4.92 -19.60 7.24
C ALA A 32 -6.27 -18.96 7.53
N GLY A 33 -6.40 -18.13 8.58
CA GLY A 33 -7.65 -17.41 8.86
C GLY A 33 -8.20 -16.65 7.65
N PRO A 34 -9.43 -16.10 7.71
CA PRO A 34 -10.05 -15.38 6.58
C PRO A 34 -9.02 -14.47 5.92
N ILE A 35 -8.92 -14.50 4.58
CA ILE A 35 -7.97 -13.69 3.79
C ILE A 35 -7.92 -12.30 4.42
N LYS A 36 -6.88 -12.08 5.23
CA LYS A 36 -6.71 -10.84 5.97
C LYS A 36 -6.22 -9.92 4.88
N TRP A 37 -7.13 -9.16 4.28
CA TRP A 37 -6.76 -8.06 3.40
C TRP A 37 -5.74 -7.23 4.18
N PHE A 38 -4.47 -7.40 3.84
CA PHE A 38 -3.38 -6.68 4.48
C PHE A 38 -3.39 -5.29 3.87
N ARG A 39 -4.37 -4.50 4.28
CA ARG A 39 -4.25 -3.06 4.25
C ARG A 39 -3.18 -2.76 5.29
N PRO A 40 -2.02 -2.21 4.93
CA PRO A 40 -1.15 -1.63 5.93
C PRO A 40 -2.02 -0.61 6.65
N ARG A 41 -2.49 -0.91 7.88
CA ARG A 41 -3.44 -0.03 8.59
C ARG A 41 -2.86 1.38 8.69
N CYS A 42 -1.53 1.46 8.77
CA CYS A 42 -0.74 2.68 8.74
C CYS A 42 -0.93 3.53 7.47
N LEU A 43 -1.21 2.93 6.29
CA LEU A 43 -1.56 3.67 5.06
C LEU A 43 -3.04 4.10 5.01
N MET A 44 -3.86 3.59 5.93
CA MET A 44 -5.28 3.93 6.07
C MET A 44 -5.52 4.75 7.35
N ASP A 45 -4.45 5.26 7.97
CA ASP A 45 -4.46 6.12 9.16
C ASP A 45 -4.08 7.55 8.72
N PRO A 46 -5.06 8.35 8.26
CA PRO A 46 -4.77 9.68 7.74
C PRO A 46 -4.21 10.60 8.84
N GLU A 47 -4.63 10.42 10.10
CA GLU A 47 -4.10 11.18 11.24
C GLU A 47 -2.64 10.79 11.54
N GLY A 48 -2.33 9.49 11.52
CA GLY A 48 -0.98 8.98 11.68
C GLY A 48 -0.04 9.45 10.57
N PHE A 49 -0.51 9.42 9.32
CA PHE A 49 0.24 9.95 8.18
C PHE A 49 0.47 11.45 8.31
N GLN A 50 -0.55 12.23 8.67
CA GLN A 50 -0.43 13.68 8.88
C GLN A 50 0.60 14.01 9.96
N ARG A 51 0.64 13.23 11.05
CA ARG A 51 1.64 13.39 12.12
C ARG A 51 3.06 13.13 11.64
N GLU A 52 3.27 12.13 10.77
CA GLU A 52 4.59 11.81 10.21
C GLU A 52 5.02 12.79 9.10
N LEU A 53 4.05 13.30 8.33
CA LEU A 53 4.24 14.32 7.31
C LEU A 53 4.63 15.66 7.94
N GLY A 54 4.07 15.97 9.11
CA GLY A 54 4.32 17.21 9.84
C GLY A 54 3.69 18.44 9.16
N GLU A 55 4.13 19.62 9.59
CA GLU A 55 3.70 20.88 8.99
C GLU A 55 4.54 21.21 7.75
N ILE A 56 3.88 21.78 6.74
CA ILE A 56 4.57 22.26 5.54
C ILE A 56 5.44 23.45 5.95
N PRO A 57 6.77 23.42 5.75
CA PRO A 57 7.61 24.52 6.17
C PRO A 57 7.26 25.82 5.44
N ASP A 58 7.00 26.90 6.17
CA ASP A 58 6.74 28.24 5.59
C ASP A 58 7.86 28.73 4.68
N SER A 59 9.08 28.19 4.86
CA SER A 59 10.23 28.42 3.97
C SER A 59 9.99 28.05 2.50
N LEU A 60 8.92 27.31 2.21
CA LEU A 60 8.51 26.89 0.88
C LEU A 60 7.67 27.93 0.13
N VAL A 61 7.02 28.87 0.83
CA VAL A 61 6.00 29.81 0.28
C VAL A 61 6.54 30.73 -0.84
N HIS A 62 7.86 30.92 -0.94
CA HIS A 62 8.49 31.77 -1.95
C HIS A 62 9.34 31.01 -2.96
N LYS A 63 9.25 29.67 -3.00
CA LYS A 63 10.01 28.85 -3.93
C LYS A 63 9.25 28.61 -5.25
N PRO A 64 9.97 28.45 -6.37
CA PRO A 64 9.36 28.04 -7.62
C PRO A 64 8.67 26.67 -7.47
N THR A 65 7.62 26.44 -8.25
CA THR A 65 6.74 25.25 -8.16
C THR A 65 7.50 23.93 -8.22
N GLU A 66 8.56 23.84 -9.02
CA GLU A 66 9.39 22.63 -9.10
C GLU A 66 10.10 22.32 -7.79
N SER A 67 10.62 23.36 -7.11
CA SER A 67 11.23 23.23 -5.78
C SER A 67 10.22 22.87 -4.71
N LEU A 68 8.98 23.34 -4.83
CA LEU A 68 7.87 22.94 -3.95
C LEU A 68 7.55 21.46 -4.10
N VAL A 69 7.37 20.99 -5.33
CA VAL A 69 7.05 19.59 -5.63
C VAL A 69 8.18 18.67 -5.17
N ALA A 70 9.43 19.04 -5.41
CA ALA A 70 10.58 18.25 -4.96
C ALA A 70 10.63 18.14 -3.42
N ALA A 71 10.50 19.26 -2.71
CA ALA A 71 10.49 19.26 -1.25
C ALA A 71 9.31 18.47 -0.68
N TRP A 72 8.13 18.58 -1.29
CA TRP A 72 6.96 17.81 -0.90
C TRP A 72 7.17 16.31 -1.09
N ASN A 73 7.68 15.90 -2.24
CA ASN A 73 7.93 14.49 -2.53
C ASN A 73 8.95 13.87 -1.56
N GLU A 74 10.00 14.60 -1.22
CA GLU A 74 10.99 14.15 -0.22
C GLU A 74 10.34 13.93 1.16
N VAL A 75 9.56 14.90 1.65
CA VAL A 75 8.90 14.81 2.96
C VAL A 75 7.82 13.72 2.97
N ALA A 76 7.01 13.65 1.91
CA ALA A 76 5.97 12.64 1.77
C ALA A 76 6.57 11.23 1.66
N SER A 77 7.65 11.05 0.90
CA SER A 77 8.37 9.77 0.81
C SER A 77 8.93 9.37 2.17
N GLY A 78 9.56 10.30 2.89
CA GLY A 78 10.07 10.02 4.24
C GLY A 78 8.96 9.67 5.25
N ALA A 79 7.79 10.30 5.16
CA ALA A 79 6.62 9.94 5.96
C ALA A 79 6.12 8.53 5.61
N LEU A 80 6.03 8.21 4.31
CA LEU A 80 5.67 6.87 3.82
C LEU A 80 6.65 5.81 4.32
N ASP A 81 7.96 6.07 4.29
CA ASP A 81 8.97 5.13 4.78
C ASP A 81 8.86 4.87 6.29
N ARG A 82 8.38 5.84 7.07
CA ARG A 82 8.15 5.67 8.51
C ARG A 82 6.88 4.88 8.80
N ILE A 83 5.79 5.14 8.07
CA ILE A 83 4.52 4.44 8.28
C ILE A 83 4.46 3.07 7.59
N ALA A 84 5.23 2.88 6.53
CA ALA A 84 5.22 1.71 5.67
C ALA A 84 6.62 1.48 5.04
N PRO A 85 7.66 1.22 5.87
CA PRO A 85 9.02 1.03 5.37
C PRO A 85 9.11 -0.08 4.33
N GLU A 86 9.80 0.21 3.21
CA GLU A 86 10.17 -0.84 2.26
C GLU A 86 11.03 -1.88 2.97
N ARG A 87 10.57 -3.13 3.01
CA ARG A 87 11.38 -4.25 3.51
C ARG A 87 11.60 -5.27 2.41
N PRO A 88 12.80 -5.86 2.32
CA PRO A 88 12.97 -7.11 1.60
C PRO A 88 12.01 -8.13 2.22
N LEU A 89 11.18 -8.77 1.40
CA LEU A 89 10.42 -9.95 1.80
C LEU A 89 11.41 -11.08 2.08
N HIS A 90 12.08 -11.06 3.24
CA HIS A 90 12.97 -12.14 3.62
C HIS A 90 12.09 -13.34 3.97
N GLY A 91 12.01 -14.30 3.04
CA GLY A 91 11.16 -15.48 3.09
C GLY A 91 11.48 -16.50 4.18
N SER A 92 12.12 -16.10 5.28
CA SER A 92 12.55 -17.02 6.33
C SER A 92 12.54 -16.35 7.70
N GLY A 93 11.58 -16.75 8.53
CA GLY A 93 11.63 -16.47 9.97
C GLY A 93 10.38 -15.79 10.46
N SER A 94 9.56 -16.57 11.15
CA SER A 94 8.42 -16.19 11.96
C SER A 94 8.78 -15.08 12.97
N ARG A 95 8.85 -13.83 12.52
CA ARG A 95 8.72 -12.66 13.38
C ARG A 95 7.57 -11.86 12.81
N ARG A 96 6.40 -12.04 13.42
CA ARG A 96 5.19 -11.25 13.17
C ARG A 96 5.60 -9.79 13.24
N ALA A 97 5.47 -9.04 12.13
CA ALA A 97 5.91 -7.66 12.13
C ALA A 97 5.02 -6.86 13.12
N PRO A 98 5.59 -5.88 13.85
CA PRO A 98 4.91 -5.22 14.96
C PRO A 98 3.66 -4.42 14.54
N TRP A 99 3.45 -4.18 13.24
CA TRP A 99 2.23 -3.59 12.69
C TRP A 99 1.14 -4.63 12.32
N PHE A 100 1.32 -5.91 12.69
CA PHE A 100 0.36 -7.01 12.53
C PHE A 100 -0.30 -7.46 13.85
N THR A 101 -0.31 -6.63 14.90
CA THR A 101 -1.12 -6.94 16.10
C THR A 101 -2.58 -6.56 15.87
N GLU A 102 -3.47 -7.42 16.39
CA GLU A 102 -4.93 -7.29 16.30
C GLU A 102 -5.43 -6.01 16.95
#